data_AF-A0A2S5C7Y6-F1
#
_entry.id   AF-A0A2S5C7Y6-F1
#
_cell.length_a   1.000
_cell.length_b   1.000
_cell.length_c   1.000
_cell.angle_alpha   90.00
_cell.angle_beta   90.00
_cell.angle_gamma   90.00
#
_symmetry.space_group_name_H-M   'P 1'
#
loop_
_entity.id
_entity.type
_entity.pdbx_description
1 polymer ?
#
loop_
_entity_poly.entity_id
_entity_poly.type
_entity_poly.pdbx_seq_one_letter_code
_entity_poly.pdbx_strand_id
1 'polypeptide(L)'
;MKDFIFFKKGTQISAVEKRNAEAATLLKEQGYEQQFEEVTALDAASALMRFNDIKKEEDLNWYAFAMGPAFTILIVIVLGILAYWFVR
;
A
#
# COMPACT_ATOMS: atom_id res chain seq x y z
N MET A 1 13.58 -16.00 14.13
CA MET A 1 12.80 -15.02 13.35
C MET A 1 12.86 -13.69 14.07
N LYS A 2 12.88 -12.59 13.32
CA LYS A 2 13.10 -11.23 13.81
C LYS A 2 12.02 -10.32 13.24
N ASP A 3 11.62 -9.32 14.01
CA ASP A 3 10.64 -8.33 13.56
C ASP A 3 11.37 -7.17 12.89
N PHE A 4 10.92 -6.83 11.69
CA PHE A 4 11.48 -5.74 10.90
C PHE A 4 10.44 -4.64 10.74
N ILE A 5 10.90 -3.41 10.93
CA ILE A 5 10.17 -2.17 10.63
C ILE A 5 10.78 -1.54 9.37
N PHE A 6 9.96 -0.82 8.62
CA PHE A 6 10.36 -0.27 7.33
C PHE A 6 10.43 1.25 7.35
N PHE A 7 11.37 1.78 6.60
CA PHE A 7 11.64 3.20 6.45
C PHE A 7 11.70 3.55 4.97
N LYS A 8 11.01 4.61 4.55
CA LYS A 8 10.95 5.05 3.16
C LYS A 8 11.48 6.47 3.01
N LYS A 9 12.26 6.71 1.97
CA LYS A 9 12.67 8.04 1.52
C LYS A 9 12.62 8.09 0.00
N GLY A 10 11.63 8.78 -0.55
CA GLY A 10 11.35 8.74 -1.98
C GLY A 10 11.04 7.31 -2.45
N THR A 11 11.88 6.76 -3.32
CA THR A 11 11.76 5.38 -3.83
C THR A 11 12.57 4.36 -3.05
N GLN A 12 13.42 4.79 -2.12
CA GLN A 12 14.28 3.91 -1.34
C GLN A 12 13.53 3.38 -0.11
N ILE A 13 13.63 2.07 0.12
CA ILE A 13 13.06 1.39 1.28
C ILE A 13 14.16 0.63 2.02
N SER A 14 14.23 0.84 3.32
CA SER A 14 15.18 0.19 4.22
C SER A 14 14.41 -0.60 5.28
N ALA A 15 14.80 -1.87 5.47
CA ALA A 15 14.29 -2.71 6.55
C ALA A 15 15.29 -2.71 7.71
N VAL A 16 14.80 -2.44 8.91
CA VAL A 16 15.61 -2.43 10.14
C VAL A 16 14.96 -3.35 11.15
N GLU A 17 15.77 -4.15 11.84
CA GLU A 17 15.28 -4.95 12.95
C GLU A 17 14.70 -4.03 14.02
N LYS A 18 13.48 -4.28 14.48
CA LYS A 18 12.77 -3.45 15.47
C LYS A 18 13.55 -3.25 16.76
N ARG A 19 14.39 -4.22 17.12
CA ARG A 19 15.27 -4.15 18.31
C ARG A 19 16.46 -3.21 18.12
N ASN A 20 16.81 -2.86 16.90
CA ASN A 20 17.90 -1.94 16.58
C ASN A 20 17.38 -0.49 16.54
N ALA A 21 17.15 0.06 17.73
CA ALA A 21 16.65 1.43 17.90
C ALA A 21 17.61 2.50 17.37
N GLU A 22 18.93 2.24 17.40
CA GLU A 22 19.95 3.14 16.88
C GLU A 22 19.83 3.32 15.37
N ALA A 23 19.75 2.21 14.61
CA ALA A 23 19.56 2.25 13.16
C ALA A 23 18.23 2.91 12.78
N ALA A 24 17.16 2.65 13.54
CA ALA A 24 15.87 3.29 13.34
C ALA A 24 15.93 4.82 13.55
N THR A 25 16.68 5.27 14.55
CA THR A 25 16.84 6.70 14.87
C THR A 25 17.66 7.40 13.79
N LEU A 26 18.77 6.78 13.36
CA LEU A 26 19.63 7.30 12.30
C LEU A 26 18.88 7.48 10.97
N LEU A 27 17.98 6.54 10.62
CA LEU A 27 17.15 6.69 9.43
C LEU A 27 16.16 7.85 9.56
N LYS A 28 15.55 8.04 10.74
CA LYS A 28 14.66 9.20 10.98
C LYS A 28 15.41 10.53 10.82
N GLU A 29 16.61 10.63 11.38
CA GLU A 29 17.46 11.82 11.25
C GLU A 29 17.89 12.09 9.80
N GLN A 30 18.07 11.03 9.00
CA GLN A 30 18.32 11.14 7.56
C GLN A 30 17.07 11.51 6.74
N GLY A 31 15.92 11.73 7.38
CA GLY A 31 14.66 12.10 6.75
C GLY A 31 13.92 10.92 6.12
N TYR A 32 14.14 9.70 6.61
CA TYR A 32 13.26 8.58 6.26
C TYR A 32 12.01 8.60 7.12
N GLU A 33 10.89 8.28 6.49
CA GLU A 33 9.60 8.13 7.14
C GLU A 33 9.36 6.67 7.49
N GLN A 34 9.04 6.42 8.76
CA GLN A 34 8.69 5.08 9.22
C GLN A 34 7.34 4.67 8.60
N GLN A 35 7.30 3.51 7.98
CA GLN A 35 6.08 2.92 7.45
C GLN A 35 5.32 2.19 8.57
N PHE A 36 4.01 2.00 8.40
CA PHE A 36 3.17 1.35 9.42
C PHE A 36 3.35 -0.17 9.47
N GLU A 37 3.85 -0.76 8.38
CA GLU A 37 4.01 -2.20 8.26
C GLU A 37 5.15 -2.71 9.14
N GLU A 38 4.93 -3.89 9.72
CA GLU A 38 5.92 -4.66 10.48
C GLU A 38 5.86 -6.11 9.98
N VAL A 39 7.02 -6.69 9.70
CA VAL A 39 7.11 -8.05 9.15
C VAL A 39 8.09 -8.88 9.97
N THR A 40 7.65 -10.05 10.41
CA THR A 40 8.52 -11.06 10.98
C THR A 40 9.17 -11.89 9.88
N ALA A 41 10.51 -11.85 9.78
CA ALA A 41 11.27 -12.57 8.76
C ALA A 41 12.56 -13.17 9.33
N LEU A 42 13.28 -13.95 8.51
CA LEU A 42 14.60 -14.50 8.87
C LEU A 42 15.69 -13.43 8.77
N ASP A 43 15.60 -12.57 7.76
CA ASP A 43 16.57 -11.54 7.42
C ASP A 43 15.89 -10.34 6.75
N ALA A 44 16.63 -9.25 6.56
CA ALA A 44 16.13 -8.00 6.00
C ALA A 44 15.67 -8.11 4.54
N ALA A 45 16.30 -8.97 3.72
CA ALA A 45 15.91 -9.16 2.32
C ALA A 45 14.57 -9.91 2.24
N SER A 46 14.40 -10.95 3.07
CA SER A 46 13.11 -11.64 3.23
C SER A 46 12.01 -10.70 3.72
N ALA A 47 12.32 -9.80 4.66
CA ALA A 47 11.39 -8.78 5.13
C ALA A 47 10.98 -7.79 4.03
N LEU A 48 11.94 -7.30 3.24
CA LEU A 48 11.70 -6.39 2.12
C LEU A 48 10.84 -7.03 1.03
N MET A 49 11.10 -8.29 0.70
CA MET A 49 10.28 -9.03 -0.27
C MET A 49 8.84 -9.12 0.19
N ARG A 50 8.61 -9.47 1.46
CA ARG A 50 7.26 -9.56 2.01
C ARG A 50 6.57 -8.20 2.10
N PHE A 51 7.31 -7.15 2.43
CA PHE A 51 6.81 -5.77 2.39
C PHE A 51 6.35 -5.36 0.98
N ASN A 52 7.13 -5.72 -0.04
CA ASN A 52 6.78 -5.41 -1.43
C ASN A 52 5.54 -6.17 -1.90
N ASP A 53 5.38 -7.42 -1.47
CA ASP A 53 4.15 -8.19 -1.71
C ASP A 53 2.93 -7.50 -1.08
N ILE A 54 3.03 -7.06 0.18
CA ILE A 54 1.96 -6.34 0.89
C ILE A 54 1.58 -5.06 0.12
N LYS A 55 2.56 -4.25 -0.29
CA LYS A 55 2.28 -3.01 -1.02
C LYS A 55 1.62 -3.25 -2.37
N LYS A 56 2.00 -4.32 -3.06
CA LYS A 56 1.36 -4.72 -4.31
C LYS A 56 -0.10 -5.13 -4.11
N GLU A 57 -0.39 -5.85 -3.03
CA GLU A 57 -1.76 -6.20 -2.65
C GLU A 57 -2.59 -4.95 -2.28
N GLU A 58 -1.99 -4.00 -1.57
CA GLU A 58 -2.61 -2.72 -1.19
C GLU A 58 -2.98 -1.85 -2.41
N ASP A 59 -2.07 -1.72 -3.37
CA ASP A 59 -2.32 -0.99 -4.62
C ASP A 59 -3.50 -1.61 -5.38
N LEU A 60 -3.51 -2.94 -5.53
CA LEU A 60 -4.62 -3.65 -6.18
C LEU A 60 -5.94 -3.43 -5.45
N ASN A 61 -5.91 -3.38 -4.11
CA ASN A 61 -7.10 -3.16 -3.31
C ASN A 61 -7.62 -1.72 -3.43
N TRP A 62 -6.74 -0.71 -3.50
CA TRP A 62 -7.13 0.66 -3.78
C TRP A 62 -7.79 0.79 -5.16
N TYR A 63 -7.21 0.18 -6.20
CA TYR A 63 -7.81 0.15 -7.52
C TYR A 63 -9.17 -0.55 -7.52
N ALA A 64 -9.31 -1.69 -6.82
CA ALA A 64 -10.58 -2.41 -6.70
C ALA A 64 -11.64 -1.57 -5.95
N PHE A 65 -11.25 -0.88 -4.88
CA PHE A 65 -12.12 0.01 -4.11
C PHE A 65 -12.54 1.25 -4.94
N ALA A 66 -11.62 1.86 -5.68
CA ALA A 66 -11.90 3.05 -6.50
C ALA A 66 -12.75 2.73 -7.74
N MET A 67 -12.56 1.55 -8.35
CA MET A 67 -13.31 1.17 -9.55
C MET A 67 -14.77 0.82 -9.25
N GLY A 68 -15.09 0.21 -8.11
CA GLY A 68 -16.46 -0.20 -7.77
C GLY A 68 -17.51 0.93 -7.93
N PRO A 69 -17.33 2.08 -7.25
CA PRO A 69 -18.22 3.24 -7.38
C PRO A 69 -18.22 3.88 -8.78
N ALA A 70 -17.08 3.86 -9.49
CA ALA A 70 -17.00 4.40 -10.84
C ALA A 70 -17.85 3.58 -11.83
N PHE A 71 -17.83 2.24 -11.71
CA PHE A 71 -18.66 1.36 -12.53
C PHE A 71 -20.15 1.51 -12.25
N THR A 72 -20.56 1.70 -10.98
CA THR A 72 -21.99 1.89 -10.66
C THR A 72 -22.55 3.19 -11.20
N ILE A 73 -21.79 4.30 -11.12
CA ILE A 73 -22.21 5.59 -11.70
C ILE A 73 -22.41 5.46 -13.22
N LEU A 74 -21.49 4.80 -13.93
CA LEU A 74 -21.60 4.60 -15.37
C LEU A 74 -22.86 3.79 -15.74
N ILE A 75 -23.16 2.72 -15.00
CA ILE A 75 -24.36 1.90 -15.23
C ILE A 75 -25.63 2.73 -15.05
N VAL A 76 -25.71 3.55 -13.99
CA VAL A 76 -26.87 4.42 -13.73
C VAL A 76 -27.09 5.42 -14.87
N ILE A 77 -26.01 6.01 -15.40
CA ILE A 77 -26.09 6.94 -16.54
C ILE A 77 -26.63 6.22 -17.78
N VAL A 78 -26.10 5.03 -18.11
CA VAL A 78 -26.57 4.26 -19.28
C VAL A 78 -28.03 3.86 -19.13
N LEU A 79 -28.43 3.34 -17.97
CA LEU A 79 -29.83 2.99 -17.70
C LEU A 79 -30.74 4.21 -17.74
N GLY A 80 -30.31 5.35 -17.22
CA GLY A 80 -31.06 6.61 -17.29
C GLY A 80 -31.28 7.09 -18.73
N ILE A 81 -30.25 6.98 -19.58
CA ILE A 81 -30.38 7.28 -21.01
C ILE A 81 -31.37 6.31 -21.66
N LEU A 82 -31.22 5.01 -21.47
CA LEU A 82 -32.12 4.01 -22.05
C LEU A 82 -33.59 4.21 -21.60
N ALA A 83 -33.81 4.50 -20.32
CA ALA A 83 -35.13 4.79 -19.79
C ALA A 83 -35.74 6.06 -20.40
N TYR A 84 -34.93 7.12 -20.58
CA TYR A 84 -35.35 8.34 -21.25
C TYR A 84 -35.76 8.09 -22.71
N TRP A 85 -35.00 7.26 -23.43
CA TRP A 85 -35.34 6.86 -24.80
C TRP A 85 -36.59 5.98 -24.88
N PHE A 86 -36.92 5.21 -23.85
CA PHE A 86 -38.11 4.35 -23.82
C PHE A 86 -39.41 5.10 -23.47
N VAL A 87 -39.31 6.18 -22.70
CA VAL A 87 -40.46 6.97 -22.23
C VAL A 87 -40.83 8.12 -23.19
N ARG A 88 -39.96 8.45 -24.14
CA ARG A 88 -40.16 9.47 -25.18
C ARG A 88 -40.63 8.84 -26.49
#